data_AF-A0AAW4HHB0-F1
#
_entry.id   AF-A0AAW4HHB0-F1
#
_cell.length_a   1.000
_cell.length_b   1.000
_cell.length_c   1.000
_cell.angle_alpha   90.00
_cell.angle_beta   90.00
_cell.angle_gamma   90.00
#
_symmetry.space_group_name_H-M   'P 1'
#
loop_
_entity.id
_entity.type
_entity.pdbx_description
1 polymer ?
#
loop_
_entity_poly.entity_id
_entity_poly.type
_entity_poly.pdbx_seq_one_letter_code
_entity_poly.pdbx_strand_id
1 'polypeptide(L)'
;SHPGANDLDNTIIYGVNHETLKDEHRVVSNGSCTTNCIVPIIKVLDEAFGIESGTITTIHSSMNDQQVIDAYHNDLRRTRAASQSIIPV
;
A
#
# COMPACT_ATOMS: atom_id res chain seq x y z
N SER A 1 -9.69 -1.40 4.22
CA SER A 1 -8.62 -2.43 4.23
C SER A 1 -7.72 -2.36 2.99
N HIS A 2 -7.98 -1.47 2.04
CA HIS A 2 -7.12 -1.16 0.90
C HIS A 2 -7.26 0.34 0.58
N PRO A 3 -6.44 0.90 -0.33
CA PRO A 3 -6.41 2.34 -0.60
C PRO A 3 -7.73 2.98 -1.08
N GLY A 4 -8.63 2.22 -1.69
CA GLY A 4 -9.82 2.76 -2.36
C GLY A 4 -9.51 3.44 -3.71
N ALA A 5 -10.54 4.03 -4.30
CA ALA A 5 -10.40 4.96 -5.43
C ALA A 5 -10.24 6.41 -4.90
N ASN A 6 -10.09 7.38 -5.80
CA ASN A 6 -9.79 8.77 -5.44
C ASN A 6 -11.03 9.59 -5.00
N ASP A 7 -12.17 8.93 -4.81
CA ASP A 7 -13.48 9.51 -4.48
C ASP A 7 -13.85 9.39 -3.00
N LEU A 8 -12.89 9.01 -2.15
CA LEU A 8 -13.08 8.87 -0.72
C LEU A 8 -12.92 10.20 0.02
N ASP A 9 -13.62 10.34 1.14
CA ASP A 9 -13.60 11.56 1.95
C ASP A 9 -12.22 11.80 2.58
N ASN A 10 -11.55 10.72 2.99
CA ASN A 10 -10.18 10.78 3.51
C ASN A 10 -9.47 9.41 3.43
N THR A 11 -8.14 9.41 3.50
CA THR A 11 -7.30 8.22 3.73
C THR A 11 -6.51 8.40 5.02
N ILE A 12 -6.65 7.46 5.94
CA ILE A 12 -6.08 7.54 7.28
C ILE A 12 -4.97 6.51 7.46
N ILE A 13 -3.81 7.02 7.87
CA ILE A 13 -2.70 6.26 8.43
C ILE A 13 -2.64 6.61 9.92
N TYR A 14 -3.03 5.65 10.75
CA TYR A 14 -3.16 5.87 12.19
C TYR A 14 -1.81 6.26 12.80
N GLY A 15 -1.81 7.22 13.73
CA GLY A 15 -0.59 7.80 14.30
C GLY A 15 0.11 8.84 13.43
N VAL A 16 -0.29 9.00 12.16
CA VAL A 16 0.29 9.99 11.23
C VAL A 16 -0.67 11.15 11.00
N ASN A 17 -1.90 10.87 10.54
CA ASN A 17 -2.89 11.88 10.14
C ASN A 17 -4.32 11.58 10.64
N HIS A 18 -4.50 10.62 11.54
CA HIS A 18 -5.82 10.23 12.07
C HIS A 18 -6.62 11.39 12.68
N GLU A 19 -5.96 12.43 13.19
CA GLU A 19 -6.61 13.64 13.70
C GLU A 19 -7.30 14.49 12.62
N THR A 20 -7.04 14.20 11.33
CA THR A 20 -7.72 14.86 10.20
C THR A 20 -9.10 14.28 9.89
N LEU A 21 -9.52 13.22 10.59
CA LEU A 21 -10.88 12.71 10.54
C LEU A 21 -11.86 13.78 11.04
N LYS A 22 -12.97 13.94 10.32
CA LYS A 22 -14.07 14.83 10.67
C LYS A 22 -15.37 14.03 10.71
N ASP A 23 -16.35 14.54 11.46
CA ASP A 23 -17.68 13.93 11.58
C ASP A 23 -18.41 13.79 10.23
N GLU A 24 -18.09 14.66 9.26
CA GLU A 24 -18.65 14.64 7.91
C GLU A 24 -18.03 13.56 7.01
N HIS A 25 -16.88 12.99 7.37
CA HIS A 25 -16.25 11.92 6.59
C HIS A 25 -16.99 10.60 6.83
N ARG A 26 -17.62 10.08 5.77
CA ARG A 26 -18.46 8.88 5.82
C ARG A 26 -17.80 7.68 5.14
N VAL A 27 -16.94 7.93 4.15
CA VAL A 27 -16.24 6.90 3.39
C VAL A 27 -14.74 7.16 3.47
N VAL A 28 -14.04 6.31 4.23
CA VAL A 28 -12.62 6.51 4.57
C VAL A 28 -11.81 5.27 4.21
N SER A 29 -10.64 5.48 3.63
CA SER A 29 -9.65 4.43 3.41
C SER A 29 -8.69 4.33 4.59
N ASN A 30 -8.26 3.11 4.91
CA ASN A 30 -7.22 2.86 5.92
C ASN A 30 -5.84 2.64 5.27
N GLY A 31 -5.67 3.13 4.03
CA GLY A 31 -4.50 2.84 3.21
C GLY A 31 -4.32 1.34 2.92
N SER A 32 -3.08 0.99 2.58
CA SER A 32 -2.63 -0.40 2.43
C SER A 32 -1.68 -0.79 3.56
N CYS A 33 -1.34 -2.08 3.66
CA CYS A 33 -0.30 -2.56 4.58
C CYS A 33 1.05 -1.86 4.32
N THR A 34 1.44 -1.68 3.06
CA THR A 34 2.69 -1.02 2.68
C THR A 34 2.67 0.46 3.02
N THR A 35 1.54 1.14 2.75
CA THR A 35 1.38 2.57 3.11
C THR A 35 1.49 2.78 4.62
N ASN A 36 0.80 1.95 5.42
CA ASN A 36 0.88 2.03 6.88
C ASN A 36 2.29 1.72 7.40
N CYS A 37 3.05 0.87 6.71
CA CYS A 37 4.43 0.55 7.08
C CYS A 37 5.38 1.73 6.83
N ILE A 38 5.33 2.34 5.64
CA ILE A 38 6.39 3.26 5.21
C ILE A 38 6.11 4.74 5.53
N VAL A 39 4.85 5.16 5.55
CA VAL A 39 4.49 6.58 5.77
C VAL A 39 4.99 7.14 7.12
N PRO A 40 4.90 6.41 8.26
CA PRO A 40 5.47 6.90 9.51
C PRO A 40 6.98 7.14 9.43
N ILE A 41 7.71 6.26 8.73
CA ILE A 41 9.17 6.38 8.55
C ILE A 41 9.49 7.59 7.68
N ILE A 42 8.78 7.77 6.56
CA ILE A 42 8.94 8.93 5.69
C ILE A 42 8.69 10.22 6.48
N LYS A 43 7.61 10.28 7.27
CA LYS A 43 7.27 11.46 8.07
C LYS A 43 8.40 11.86 9.01
N VAL A 44 8.93 10.93 9.80
CA VAL A 44 10.00 11.24 10.76
C VAL A 44 11.29 11.67 10.05
N LEU A 45 11.64 11.02 8.93
CA LEU A 45 12.82 11.39 8.16
C LEU A 45 12.68 12.76 7.50
N ASP A 46 11.50 13.07 6.96
CA ASP A 46 11.23 14.37 6.33
C ASP A 46 11.20 15.50 7.36
N GLU A 47 10.54 15.31 8.50
CA GLU A 47 10.49 16.31 9.57
C GLU A 47 11.87 16.60 10.17
N ALA A 48 12.73 15.58 10.29
CA ALA A 48 14.05 15.72 10.89
C ALA A 48 15.12 16.23 9.91
N PHE A 49 15.04 15.83 8.64
CA PHE A 49 16.15 16.00 7.69
C PHE A 49 15.75 16.65 6.36
N GLY A 50 14.46 16.73 6.02
CA GLY A 50 13.96 17.21 4.74
C GLY A 50 14.30 16.24 3.60
N ILE A 51 13.33 15.44 3.14
CA ILE A 51 13.53 14.51 2.03
C ILE A 51 13.38 15.27 0.71
N GLU A 52 14.44 15.34 -0.10
CA GLU A 52 14.37 15.90 -1.46
C GLU A 52 13.86 14.89 -2.49
N SER A 53 14.25 13.61 -2.36
CA SER A 53 13.84 12.53 -3.27
C SER A 53 13.99 11.16 -2.61
N GLY A 54 13.27 10.16 -3.12
CA GLY A 54 13.31 8.81 -2.57
C GLY A 54 12.84 7.76 -3.57
N THR A 55 13.27 6.52 -3.35
CA THR A 55 12.79 5.33 -4.06
C THR A 55 12.51 4.23 -3.04
N ILE A 56 11.47 3.43 -3.29
CA ILE A 56 11.00 2.39 -2.37
C ILE A 56 10.80 1.11 -3.16
N THR A 57 11.39 0.02 -2.68
CA THR A 57 11.11 -1.34 -3.14
C THR A 57 10.52 -2.12 -1.99
N THR A 58 9.36 -2.73 -2.20
CA THR A 58 8.72 -3.58 -1.19
C THR A 58 8.85 -5.04 -1.60
N ILE A 59 9.35 -5.88 -0.70
CA ILE A 59 9.35 -7.34 -0.87
C ILE A 59 8.17 -7.87 -0.06
N HIS A 60 7.12 -8.28 -0.76
CA HIS A 60 5.96 -8.89 -0.13
C HIS A 60 6.15 -10.40 0.04
N SER A 61 5.55 -10.95 1.11
CA SER A 61 5.17 -12.36 1.14
C SER A 61 4.26 -12.67 -0.05
N SER A 62 4.24 -13.92 -0.51
CA SER A 62 3.25 -14.39 -1.48
C SER A 62 1.85 -13.95 -1.04
N MET A 63 1.17 -13.20 -1.90
CA MET A 63 -0.13 -12.60 -1.60
C MET A 63 -1.25 -13.54 -2.04
N ASN A 64 -2.38 -13.52 -1.33
CA ASN A 64 -3.52 -14.40 -1.64
C ASN A 64 -4.14 -14.13 -3.02
N ASP A 65 -3.87 -12.97 -3.62
CA ASP A 65 -4.32 -12.61 -4.96
C ASP A 65 -3.32 -13.02 -6.05
N GLN A 66 -2.17 -13.59 -5.68
CA GLN A 66 -1.25 -14.24 -6.61
C GLN A 66 -1.64 -15.72 -6.74
N GLN A 67 -1.70 -16.20 -7.98
CA GLN A 67 -2.18 -17.56 -8.25
C GLN A 67 -1.16 -18.59 -7.74
N VAL A 68 -1.66 -19.63 -7.08
CA VAL A 68 -0.85 -20.77 -6.61
C VAL A 68 -0.48 -21.74 -7.74
N ILE A 69 -1.27 -21.73 -8.81
CA ILE A 69 -1.09 -22.51 -10.03
C ILE A 69 -1.21 -21.58 -11.24
N ASP A 70 -0.53 -21.90 -12.34
CA ASP A 70 -0.60 -21.06 -13.53
C ASP A 70 -2.06 -20.97 -14.03
N ALA A 71 -2.61 -19.76 -14.04
CA ALA A 71 -4.01 -19.48 -14.36
C ALA A 71 -4.15 -18.15 -15.11
N TYR A 72 -5.30 -17.95 -15.77
CA TYR A 72 -5.55 -16.74 -16.54
C TYR A 72 -5.62 -15.51 -15.64
N HIS A 73 -4.87 -14.47 -16.02
CA HIS A 73 -4.85 -13.16 -15.38
C HIS A 73 -4.47 -12.12 -16.44
N ASN A 74 -4.97 -10.89 -16.31
CA ASN A 74 -4.70 -9.82 -17.29
C ASN A 74 -3.22 -9.40 -17.31
N ASP A 75 -2.55 -9.51 -16.16
CA ASP A 75 -1.09 -9.40 -16.04
C ASP A 75 -0.42 -10.78 -16.17
N LEU A 76 0.39 -10.95 -17.22
CA LEU A 76 1.12 -12.17 -17.54
C LEU A 76 2.16 -12.58 -16.51
N ARG A 77 2.62 -11.67 -15.63
CA ARG A 77 3.52 -12.06 -14.53
C ARG A 77 2.76 -12.82 -13.44
N ARG A 78 1.50 -12.42 -13.21
CA ARG A 78 0.60 -13.01 -12.21
C ARG A 78 -0.08 -14.30 -12.68
N THR A 79 0.12 -14.70 -13.93
CA THR A 79 -0.31 -16.03 -14.42
C THR A 79 0.62 -17.15 -13.98
N ARG A 80 1.72 -16.84 -13.28
CA ARG A 80 2.75 -17.81 -12.86
C ARG A 80 2.57 -18.21 -11.40
N ALA A 81 2.90 -19.45 -11.08
CA ALA A 81 2.87 -19.99 -9.72
C ALA A 81 3.75 -19.17 -8.77
N ALA A 82 3.11 -18.48 -7.82
CA ALA A 82 3.77 -17.54 -6.90
C ALA A 82 4.83 -18.18 -5.98
N SER A 83 4.76 -19.49 -5.75
CA SER A 83 5.68 -20.19 -4.86
C SER A 83 7.07 -20.47 -5.47
N GLN A 84 7.21 -20.34 -6.79
CA GLN A 84 8.42 -20.73 -7.54
C GLN A 84 9.14 -19.55 -8.20
N SER A 85 8.69 -18.31 -7.97
CA SER A 85 9.20 -17.15 -8.71
C SER A 85 9.20 -15.89 -7.87
N ILE A 86 10.19 -15.03 -8.11
CA ILE A 86 10.07 -13.61 -7.78
C ILE A 86 9.17 -13.01 -8.86
N ILE A 87 8.01 -12.49 -8.46
CA ILE A 87 7.03 -11.88 -9.36
C ILE A 87 7.07 -10.37 -9.15
N PRO A 88 7.63 -9.58 -10.09
CA PRO A 88 7.45 -8.13 -10.10
C PRO A 88 5.97 -7.80 -10.29
N VAL A 89 5.43 -7.00 -9.39
CA VAL A 89 4.02 -6.55 -9.35
C VAL A 89 3.93 -5.03 -9.33
#